data_AF-A0A183JFD5-F1
#
_entry.id   AF-A0A183JFD5-F1
#
_cell.length_a   1.000
_cell.length_b   1.000
_cell.length_c   1.000
_cell.angle_alpha   90.00
_cell.angle_beta   90.00
_cell.angle_gamma   90.00
#
_symmetry.space_group_name_H-M   'P 1'
#
loop_
_entity.id
_entity.type
_entity.pdbx_description
1 polymer ?
#
loop_
_entity_poly.entity_id
_entity_poly.type
_entity_poly.pdbx_seq_one_letter_code
_entity_poly.pdbx_strand_id
1 'polypeptide(L)'
;MDPNTKSWCGNEAGLSALGDSFYEYLLKEWIRTDHKDVKALELYKSSLESFLKVGLFHKSPQHNLLYVGNYKYGTISNSMDHLACFVGGMLSLGASDKNDPWFQRGIEITDTCRRSYDSASTGLGPEIFSFTDQSSAIAITQSHKVYLLRPETVESYFYLWRLTKDPKYRVWAWDVVQAIEKYARTNAGYSGLHDVYSTNSTLDDVQQSYFLAETLKYLYLIFSEDTLLPLDRWVFNSEAHPLPIQNKVKLTPG
;
A
#
# COMPACT_ATOMS: atom_id res chain seq x y z
N MET A 1 -22.74 -2.93 -0.02
CA MET A 1 -23.67 -4.08 0.05
C MET A 1 -24.78 -3.69 1.01
N ASP A 2 -26.03 -3.81 0.59
CA ASP A 2 -27.17 -3.50 1.45
C ASP A 2 -27.35 -4.64 2.46
N PRO A 3 -27.30 -4.38 3.78
CA PRO A 3 -27.40 -5.43 4.79
C PRO A 3 -28.79 -6.10 4.83
N ASN A 4 -29.84 -5.42 4.37
CA ASN A 4 -31.21 -5.93 4.37
C ASN A 4 -31.49 -6.76 3.13
N THR A 5 -31.15 -6.23 1.96
CA THR A 5 -31.45 -6.88 0.67
C THR A 5 -30.34 -7.81 0.17
N LYS A 6 -29.14 -7.72 0.75
CA LYS A 6 -27.92 -8.43 0.33
C LYS A 6 -27.53 -8.15 -1.12
N SER A 7 -27.99 -7.03 -1.67
CA SER A 7 -27.72 -6.60 -3.04
C SER A 7 -26.56 -5.60 -3.08
N TRP A 8 -25.95 -5.47 -4.25
CA TRP A 8 -24.92 -4.46 -4.50
C TRP A 8 -25.55 -3.07 -4.64
N CYS A 9 -24.99 -2.07 -3.95
CA CYS A 9 -25.55 -0.71 -3.88
C CYS A 9 -25.03 0.22 -4.99
N GLY A 10 -23.97 -0.17 -5.69
CA GLY A 10 -23.29 0.67 -6.67
C GLY A 10 -22.49 -0.17 -7.66
N ASN A 11 -22.02 0.50 -8.71
CA ASN A 11 -21.19 -0.09 -9.76
C ASN A 11 -19.81 0.58 -9.76
N GLU A 12 -19.14 0.45 -8.62
CA GLU A 12 -17.80 0.98 -8.35
C GLU A 12 -16.94 -0.15 -7.80
N ALA A 13 -15.67 -0.21 -8.22
CA ALA A 13 -14.71 -1.21 -7.77
C ALA A 13 -13.30 -0.63 -7.81
N GLY A 14 -12.43 -1.02 -6.90
CA GLY A 14 -11.07 -0.51 -6.84
C GLY A 14 -10.25 -1.22 -5.79
N LEU A 15 -8.95 -1.00 -5.83
CA LEU A 15 -7.98 -1.44 -4.81
C LEU A 15 -7.55 -0.25 -3.96
N SER A 16 -8.52 0.56 -3.57
CA SER A 16 -8.36 1.74 -2.72
C SER A 16 -9.51 1.75 -1.71
N ALA A 17 -9.78 2.91 -1.09
CA ALA A 17 -10.85 3.13 -0.13
C ALA A 17 -12.14 2.39 -0.52
N LEU A 18 -12.79 1.80 0.48
CA LEU A 18 -14.01 0.97 0.38
C LEU A 18 -13.81 -0.46 -0.13
N GLY A 19 -12.66 -0.81 -0.70
CA GLY A 19 -12.42 -2.14 -1.28
C GLY A 19 -11.06 -2.78 -0.96
N ASP A 20 -10.01 -1.99 -0.78
CA ASP A 20 -8.61 -2.38 -0.52
C ASP A 20 -8.43 -3.63 0.37
N SER A 21 -8.70 -3.48 1.66
CA SER A 21 -8.44 -4.42 2.73
C SER A 21 -9.28 -5.70 2.64
N PHE A 22 -10.41 -5.67 1.91
CA PHE A 22 -11.16 -6.91 1.64
C PHE A 22 -10.29 -7.91 0.86
N TYR A 23 -9.62 -7.46 -0.20
CA TYR A 23 -8.77 -8.32 -1.02
C TYR A 23 -7.48 -8.72 -0.30
N GLU A 24 -6.93 -7.79 0.49
CA GLU A 24 -5.80 -8.03 1.38
C GLU A 24 -6.10 -9.17 2.37
N TYR A 25 -7.29 -9.18 2.97
CA TYR A 25 -7.70 -10.17 3.96
C TYR A 25 -7.97 -11.54 3.34
N LEU A 26 -8.41 -11.63 2.08
CA LEU A 26 -8.53 -12.93 1.40
C LEU A 26 -7.18 -13.64 1.33
N LEU A 27 -6.11 -12.92 0.98
CA LEU A 27 -4.75 -13.47 0.99
C LEU A 27 -4.27 -13.75 2.42
N LYS A 28 -4.40 -12.75 3.30
CA LYS A 28 -3.85 -12.83 4.67
C LYS A 28 -4.56 -13.88 5.52
N GLU A 29 -5.84 -14.15 5.32
CA GLU A 29 -6.57 -15.23 6.02
C GLU A 29 -6.11 -16.62 5.58
N TRP A 30 -5.89 -16.81 4.28
CA TRP A 30 -5.27 -18.04 3.78
C TRP A 30 -3.90 -18.28 4.41
N ILE A 31 -3.05 -17.24 4.51
CA ILE A 31 -1.75 -17.33 5.20
C ILE A 31 -1.93 -17.61 6.69
N ARG A 32 -2.81 -16.86 7.38
CA ARG A 32 -3.06 -16.97 8.84
C ARG A 32 -3.47 -18.38 9.25
N THR A 33 -4.25 -19.06 8.41
CA THR A 33 -4.74 -20.42 8.64
C THR A 33 -3.73 -21.52 8.30
N ASP A 34 -2.45 -21.16 8.08
CA ASP A 34 -1.41 -22.07 7.60
C ASP A 34 -1.84 -22.74 6.29
N HIS A 35 -2.38 -21.91 5.39
CA HIS A 35 -2.83 -22.28 4.04
C HIS A 35 -4.04 -23.24 3.99
N LYS A 36 -4.81 -23.37 5.08
CA LYS A 36 -5.97 -24.28 5.16
C LYS A 36 -7.26 -23.67 4.61
N ASP A 37 -7.44 -22.36 4.67
CA ASP A 37 -8.61 -21.70 4.06
C ASP A 37 -8.43 -21.57 2.55
N VAL A 38 -8.64 -22.69 1.85
CA VAL A 38 -8.59 -22.73 0.38
C VAL A 38 -9.64 -21.84 -0.27
N LYS A 39 -10.74 -21.53 0.43
CA LYS A 39 -11.79 -20.69 -0.14
C LYS A 39 -11.36 -19.23 -0.21
N ALA A 40 -10.66 -18.74 0.81
CA ALA A 40 -10.06 -17.41 0.80
C ALA A 40 -9.06 -17.27 -0.36
N LEU A 41 -8.22 -18.29 -0.61
CA LEU A 41 -7.28 -18.30 -1.74
C LEU A 41 -7.99 -18.28 -3.11
N GLU A 42 -9.05 -19.09 -3.27
CA GLU A 42 -9.85 -19.09 -4.50
C GLU A 42 -10.44 -17.71 -4.79
N LEU A 43 -11.01 -17.06 -3.78
CA LEU A 43 -11.59 -15.73 -3.90
C LEU A 43 -10.52 -14.67 -4.20
N TYR A 44 -9.35 -14.76 -3.58
CA TYR A 44 -8.21 -13.87 -3.88
C TYR A 44 -7.80 -14.00 -5.35
N LYS A 45 -7.56 -15.23 -5.84
CA LYS A 45 -7.18 -15.49 -7.23
C LYS A 45 -8.26 -15.05 -8.23
N SER A 46 -9.52 -15.34 -7.94
CA SER A 46 -10.66 -14.91 -8.75
C SER A 46 -10.78 -13.37 -8.82
N SER A 47 -10.45 -12.68 -7.72
CA SER A 47 -10.40 -11.22 -7.68
C SER A 47 -9.27 -10.66 -8.55
N LEU A 48 -8.08 -11.25 -8.48
CA LEU A 48 -6.94 -10.88 -9.32
C LEU A 48 -7.24 -11.01 -10.83
N GLU A 49 -7.87 -12.11 -11.23
CA GLU A 49 -8.34 -12.30 -12.62
C GLU A 49 -9.37 -11.24 -13.02
N SER A 50 -10.29 -10.91 -12.10
CA SER A 50 -11.32 -9.89 -12.32
C SER A 50 -10.72 -8.49 -12.49
N PHE A 51 -9.67 -8.15 -11.73
CA PHE A 51 -8.96 -6.88 -11.87
C PHE A 51 -8.33 -6.72 -13.25
N LEU A 52 -7.74 -7.79 -13.81
CA LEU A 52 -7.23 -7.79 -15.18
C LEU A 52 -8.35 -7.65 -16.20
N LYS A 53 -9.45 -8.38 -16.00
CA LYS A 53 -10.59 -8.37 -16.94
C LYS A 53 -11.30 -7.03 -17.01
N VAL A 54 -11.46 -6.36 -15.87
CA VAL A 54 -12.06 -5.01 -15.77
C VAL A 54 -11.05 -3.93 -16.18
N GLY A 55 -9.76 -4.28 -16.18
CA GLY A 55 -8.68 -3.41 -16.62
C GLY A 55 -8.20 -2.46 -15.52
N LEU A 56 -8.26 -2.82 -14.23
CA LEU A 56 -7.80 -1.92 -13.17
C LEU A 56 -6.31 -1.55 -13.28
N PHE A 57 -5.49 -2.41 -13.90
CA PHE A 57 -4.07 -2.19 -14.09
C PHE A 57 -3.79 -1.55 -15.45
N HIS A 58 -3.17 -0.37 -15.44
CA HIS A 58 -2.88 0.41 -16.64
C HIS A 58 -1.44 0.89 -16.68
N LYS A 59 -0.94 1.07 -17.90
CA LYS A 59 0.34 1.74 -18.15
C LYS A 59 0.09 3.20 -18.48
N SER A 60 0.78 4.10 -17.76
CA SER A 60 0.68 5.53 -18.02
C SER A 60 1.30 5.88 -19.38
N PRO A 61 0.73 6.86 -20.12
CA PRO A 61 1.29 7.31 -21.39
C PRO A 61 2.74 7.81 -21.26
N GLN A 62 3.01 8.50 -20.16
CA GLN A 62 4.35 8.96 -19.79
C GLN A 62 5.06 7.90 -18.96
N HIS A 63 6.34 7.64 -19.26
CA HIS A 63 7.24 6.75 -18.49
C HIS A 63 6.80 5.29 -18.35
N ASN A 64 5.66 4.87 -18.92
CA ASN A 64 5.18 3.48 -18.88
C ASN A 64 5.08 2.91 -17.44
N LEU A 65 4.63 3.75 -16.50
CA LEU A 65 4.44 3.37 -15.10
C LEU A 65 3.18 2.50 -14.98
N LEU A 66 3.26 1.42 -14.21
CA LEU A 66 2.09 0.62 -13.92
C LEU A 66 1.35 1.23 -12.73
N TYR A 67 0.08 1.55 -12.91
CA TYR A 67 -0.77 2.07 -11.84
C TYR A 67 -2.09 1.31 -11.75
N VAL A 68 -2.77 1.49 -10.62
CA VAL A 68 -4.08 0.90 -10.36
C VAL A 68 -5.13 2.01 -10.35
N GLY A 69 -6.04 1.99 -11.31
CA GLY A 69 -7.18 2.90 -11.37
C GLY A 69 -8.38 2.38 -10.59
N ASN A 70 -9.33 3.26 -10.32
CA ASN A 70 -10.63 2.94 -9.75
C ASN A 70 -11.67 2.83 -10.87
N TYR A 71 -12.45 1.75 -10.86
CA TYR A 71 -13.59 1.55 -11.74
C TYR A 71 -14.82 2.26 -11.19
N LYS A 72 -15.48 3.05 -12.03
CA LYS A 72 -16.73 3.73 -11.72
C LYS A 72 -17.62 3.81 -12.96
N TYR A 73 -18.77 3.17 -12.90
CA TYR A 73 -19.80 3.19 -13.96
C TYR A 73 -19.25 2.91 -15.38
N GLY A 74 -18.38 1.92 -15.52
CA GLY A 74 -17.82 1.51 -16.82
C GLY A 74 -16.53 2.23 -17.22
N THR A 75 -16.04 3.19 -16.42
CA THR A 75 -14.81 3.94 -16.70
C THR A 75 -13.76 3.66 -15.63
N ILE A 76 -12.49 3.57 -16.03
CA ILE A 76 -11.36 3.51 -15.09
C ILE A 76 -10.73 4.90 -14.95
N SER A 77 -10.41 5.31 -13.71
CA SER A 77 -9.72 6.56 -13.46
C SER A 77 -8.27 6.52 -13.94
N ASN A 78 -7.81 7.65 -14.47
CA ASN A 78 -6.38 7.91 -14.77
C ASN A 78 -5.65 8.46 -13.55
N SER A 79 -5.95 7.92 -12.37
CA SER A 79 -5.37 8.30 -11.10
C SER A 79 -5.31 7.10 -10.17
N MET A 80 -4.39 7.14 -9.23
CA MET A 80 -4.19 6.15 -8.20
C MET A 80 -4.12 6.86 -6.85
N ASP A 81 -4.80 6.30 -5.87
CA ASP A 81 -4.81 6.82 -4.50
C ASP A 81 -3.60 6.24 -3.76
N HIS A 82 -3.07 6.96 -2.77
CA HIS A 82 -1.96 6.49 -1.95
C HIS A 82 -2.28 5.16 -1.28
N LEU A 83 -3.53 4.97 -0.85
CA LEU A 83 -4.02 3.71 -0.28
C LEU A 83 -3.66 2.54 -1.19
N ALA A 84 -3.85 2.65 -2.51
CA ALA A 84 -3.58 1.58 -3.47
C ALA A 84 -2.10 1.18 -3.56
N CYS A 85 -1.18 1.90 -2.91
CA CYS A 85 0.21 1.49 -2.81
C CYS A 85 0.40 0.20 -2.00
N PHE A 86 -0.56 -0.22 -1.17
CA PHE A 86 -0.52 -1.51 -0.44
C PHE A 86 -0.51 -2.71 -1.40
N VAL A 87 -1.06 -2.54 -2.61
CA VAL A 87 -1.17 -3.58 -3.64
C VAL A 87 0.20 -4.14 -4.00
N GLY A 88 1.26 -3.32 -3.97
CA GLY A 88 2.62 -3.76 -4.21
C GLY A 88 3.05 -4.90 -3.29
N GLY A 89 2.88 -4.69 -1.98
CA GLY A 89 3.14 -5.68 -0.93
C GLY A 89 2.20 -6.88 -1.00
N MET A 90 0.90 -6.65 -1.19
CA MET A 90 -0.09 -7.73 -1.31
C MET A 90 0.23 -8.69 -2.46
N LEU A 91 0.48 -8.17 -3.67
CA LEU A 91 0.77 -9.00 -4.84
C LEU A 91 2.10 -9.74 -4.67
N SER A 92 3.12 -9.08 -4.12
CA SER A 92 4.43 -9.70 -3.88
C SER A 92 4.36 -10.80 -2.83
N LEU A 93 3.54 -10.61 -1.78
CA LEU A 93 3.32 -11.61 -0.73
C LEU A 93 2.51 -12.82 -1.23
N GLY A 94 1.55 -12.60 -2.13
CA GLY A 94 0.67 -13.64 -2.65
C GLY A 94 1.20 -14.41 -3.86
N ALA A 95 2.37 -14.03 -4.37
CA ALA A 95 3.03 -14.67 -5.50
C ALA A 95 3.65 -16.03 -5.12
N SER A 96 3.74 -16.96 -6.08
CA SER A 96 4.38 -18.27 -5.84
C SER A 96 5.89 -18.16 -5.64
N ASP A 97 6.53 -17.29 -6.42
CA ASP A 97 7.96 -17.02 -6.41
C ASP A 97 8.26 -15.72 -7.16
N LYS A 98 9.54 -15.37 -7.29
CA LYS A 98 9.98 -14.10 -7.92
C LYS A 98 9.69 -14.02 -9.42
N ASN A 99 9.46 -15.15 -10.10
CA ASN A 99 9.11 -15.20 -11.52
C ASN A 99 7.60 -15.16 -11.76
N ASP A 100 6.77 -15.22 -10.71
CA ASP A 100 5.33 -15.05 -10.82
C ASP A 100 5.04 -13.64 -11.42
N PRO A 101 4.21 -13.53 -12.47
CA PRO A 101 3.80 -12.24 -13.02
C PRO A 101 3.20 -11.28 -11.99
N TRP A 102 2.56 -11.79 -10.93
CA TRP A 102 2.04 -10.97 -9.85
C TRP A 102 3.14 -10.38 -8.97
N PHE A 103 4.26 -11.10 -8.79
CA PHE A 103 5.42 -10.57 -8.09
C PHE A 103 6.02 -9.37 -8.84
N GLN A 104 6.19 -9.53 -10.16
CA GLN A 104 6.68 -8.44 -11.03
C GLN A 104 5.73 -7.25 -11.03
N ARG A 105 4.42 -7.52 -11.07
CA ARG A 105 3.40 -6.47 -10.95
C ARG A 105 3.48 -5.73 -9.61
N GLY A 106 3.76 -6.45 -8.52
CA GLY A 106 3.98 -5.88 -7.19
C GLY A 106 5.19 -4.94 -7.14
N ILE A 107 6.29 -5.32 -7.79
CA ILE A 107 7.47 -4.45 -7.96
C ILE A 107 7.10 -3.19 -8.75
N GLU A 108 6.47 -3.34 -9.92
CA GLU A 108 6.14 -2.22 -10.80
C GLU A 108 5.21 -1.19 -10.14
N ILE A 109 4.20 -1.65 -9.40
CA ILE A 109 3.31 -0.76 -8.63
C ILE A 109 4.07 -0.03 -7.52
N THR A 110 4.96 -0.74 -6.82
CA THR A 110 5.77 -0.13 -5.76
C THR A 110 6.73 0.92 -6.31
N ASP A 111 7.31 0.68 -7.48
CA ASP A 111 8.17 1.64 -8.18
C ASP A 111 7.36 2.87 -8.63
N THR A 112 6.11 2.70 -9.08
CA THR A 112 5.18 3.82 -9.35
C THR A 112 4.85 4.63 -8.09
N CYS A 113 4.60 3.96 -6.96
CA CYS A 113 4.40 4.63 -5.67
C CYS A 113 5.66 5.40 -5.23
N ARG A 114 6.86 4.84 -5.43
CA ARG A 114 8.10 5.60 -5.20
C ARG A 114 8.18 6.84 -6.09
N ARG A 115 7.78 6.73 -7.35
CA ARG A 115 7.80 7.86 -8.29
C ARG A 115 6.92 9.02 -7.83
N SER A 116 5.79 8.77 -7.16
CA SER A 116 4.95 9.84 -6.63
C SER A 116 5.63 10.60 -5.47
N TYR A 117 6.43 9.91 -4.66
CA TYR A 117 7.27 10.51 -3.62
C TYR A 117 8.43 11.32 -4.23
N ASP A 118 9.13 10.77 -5.24
CA ASP A 118 10.23 11.46 -5.94
C ASP A 118 9.79 12.74 -6.64
N SER A 119 8.53 12.78 -7.08
CA SER A 119 8.00 13.93 -7.84
C SER A 119 7.56 15.09 -6.93
N ALA A 120 7.45 14.86 -5.62
CA ALA A 120 7.06 15.87 -4.65
C ALA A 120 8.30 16.59 -4.07
N SER A 121 8.24 17.91 -3.95
CA SER A 121 9.35 18.74 -3.41
C SER A 121 9.74 18.38 -1.97
N THR A 122 8.82 17.79 -1.21
CA THR A 122 9.06 17.33 0.17
C THR A 122 9.63 15.91 0.25
N GLY A 123 9.59 15.14 -0.84
CA GLY A 123 9.90 13.71 -0.83
C GLY A 123 8.83 12.83 -0.19
N LEU A 124 7.63 13.37 0.09
CA LEU A 124 6.46 12.66 0.61
C LEU A 124 5.39 12.56 -0.48
N GLY A 125 4.77 11.38 -0.63
CA GLY A 125 3.76 11.15 -1.67
C GLY A 125 2.43 11.84 -1.39
N PRO A 126 1.72 12.32 -2.42
CA PRO A 126 0.37 12.88 -2.28
C PRO A 126 -0.69 11.79 -2.06
N GLU A 127 -1.84 12.18 -1.51
CA GLU A 127 -3.01 11.32 -1.28
C GLU A 127 -3.58 10.70 -2.57
N ILE A 128 -3.56 11.45 -3.67
CA ILE A 128 -3.98 10.96 -4.99
C ILE A 128 -3.03 11.51 -6.06
N PHE A 129 -2.59 10.68 -6.99
CA PHE A 129 -1.72 11.08 -8.09
C PHE A 129 -2.25 10.59 -9.45
N SER A 130 -2.04 11.40 -10.48
CA SER A 130 -2.66 11.24 -11.80
C SER A 130 -1.67 10.85 -12.89
N PHE A 131 -2.20 10.19 -13.92
CA PHE A 131 -1.49 9.63 -15.06
C PHE A 131 -2.19 10.05 -16.37
N THR A 132 -1.87 11.26 -16.84
CA THR A 132 -2.40 11.82 -18.09
C THR A 132 -1.26 12.05 -19.07
N ASP A 133 -1.59 12.57 -20.26
CA ASP A 133 -0.56 12.99 -21.23
C ASP A 133 0.33 14.13 -20.70
N GLN A 134 -0.10 14.81 -19.63
CA GLN A 134 0.58 15.98 -19.05
C GLN A 134 1.05 15.75 -17.60
N SER A 135 0.58 14.70 -16.93
CA SER A 135 0.90 14.38 -15.53
C SER A 135 1.32 12.92 -15.38
N SER A 136 2.41 12.67 -14.66
CA SER A 136 2.90 11.30 -14.40
C SER A 136 3.25 11.15 -12.93
N ALA A 137 2.39 10.44 -12.18
CA ALA A 137 2.52 10.23 -10.75
C ALA A 137 2.58 11.52 -9.92
N ILE A 138 1.82 12.56 -10.32
CA ILE A 138 1.70 13.82 -9.56
C ILE A 138 0.24 14.15 -9.24
N ALA A 139 0.01 14.88 -8.16
CA ALA A 139 -1.32 15.38 -7.81
C ALA A 139 -1.65 16.65 -8.58
N ILE A 140 -2.90 16.73 -9.09
CA ILE A 140 -3.35 17.86 -9.90
C ILE A 140 -4.13 18.88 -9.06
N THR A 141 -5.04 18.42 -8.19
CA THR A 141 -5.92 19.29 -7.39
C THR A 141 -5.36 19.49 -5.99
N GLN A 142 -5.75 20.57 -5.32
CA GLN A 142 -5.22 20.87 -3.97
C GLN A 142 -5.55 19.78 -2.95
N SER A 143 -6.77 19.22 -2.98
CA SER A 143 -7.18 18.14 -2.08
C SER A 143 -6.37 16.85 -2.29
N HIS A 144 -5.79 16.66 -3.46
CA HIS A 144 -4.99 15.47 -3.76
C HIS A 144 -3.55 15.59 -3.26
N LYS A 145 -3.03 16.81 -3.05
CA LYS A 145 -1.62 17.05 -2.67
C LYS A 145 -1.34 16.80 -1.19
N VAL A 146 -2.34 16.40 -0.42
CA VAL A 146 -2.23 16.18 1.03
C VAL A 146 -1.37 14.95 1.31
N TYR A 147 -0.63 14.93 2.42
CA TYR A 147 0.02 13.74 2.96
C TYR A 147 -0.39 13.53 4.40
N LEU A 148 -0.96 12.37 4.71
CA LEU A 148 -1.59 12.09 6.00
C LEU A 148 -0.77 11.14 6.88
N LEU A 149 0.56 11.06 6.70
CA LEU A 149 1.42 10.12 7.44
C LEU A 149 1.15 8.63 7.16
N ARG A 150 0.53 8.34 6.01
CA ARG A 150 0.04 7.00 5.66
C ARG A 150 1.16 5.97 5.42
N PRO A 151 0.90 4.67 5.66
CA PRO A 151 1.91 3.63 5.62
C PRO A 151 2.05 2.89 4.28
N GLU A 152 1.10 2.95 3.35
CA GLU A 152 0.94 1.87 2.36
C GLU A 152 2.14 1.73 1.39
N THR A 153 2.85 2.84 1.11
CA THR A 153 4.10 2.80 0.34
C THR A 153 5.24 2.13 1.13
N VAL A 154 5.40 2.45 2.42
CA VAL A 154 6.44 1.83 3.26
C VAL A 154 6.09 0.39 3.65
N GLU A 155 4.80 0.03 3.72
CA GLU A 155 4.35 -1.35 3.83
C GLU A 155 4.84 -2.19 2.63
N SER A 156 4.63 -1.69 1.41
CA SER A 156 5.11 -2.36 0.20
C SER A 156 6.64 -2.48 0.18
N TYR A 157 7.37 -1.46 0.63
CA TYR A 157 8.82 -1.53 0.79
C TYR A 157 9.23 -2.62 1.80
N PHE A 158 8.49 -2.78 2.90
CA PHE A 158 8.75 -3.81 3.90
C PHE A 158 8.65 -5.23 3.31
N TYR A 159 7.54 -5.55 2.64
CA TYR A 159 7.38 -6.86 2.03
C TYR A 159 8.43 -7.11 0.96
N LEU A 160 8.66 -6.15 0.06
CA LEU A 160 9.64 -6.32 -1.01
C LEU A 160 11.08 -6.41 -0.48
N TRP A 161 11.46 -5.64 0.55
CA TRP A 161 12.74 -5.82 1.23
C TRP A 161 12.90 -7.23 1.80
N ARG A 162 11.88 -7.74 2.53
CA ARG A 162 11.90 -9.07 3.13
C ARG A 162 12.01 -10.19 2.08
N LEU A 163 11.30 -10.05 0.95
CA LEU A 163 11.23 -11.06 -0.10
C LEU A 163 12.41 -11.01 -1.09
N THR A 164 12.99 -9.84 -1.34
CA THR A 164 14.01 -9.64 -2.37
C THR A 164 15.42 -9.44 -1.83
N LYS A 165 15.56 -8.77 -0.68
CA LYS A 165 16.82 -8.18 -0.19
C LYS A 165 17.45 -7.17 -1.14
N ASP A 166 16.67 -6.58 -2.03
CA ASP A 166 17.15 -5.47 -2.86
C ASP A 166 17.36 -4.22 -1.97
N PRO A 167 18.60 -3.69 -1.90
CA PRO A 167 18.90 -2.54 -1.05
C PRO A 167 18.10 -1.28 -1.41
N LYS A 168 17.54 -1.16 -2.63
CA LYS A 168 16.75 0.01 -3.02
C LYS A 168 15.60 0.29 -2.05
N TYR A 169 14.95 -0.75 -1.52
CA TYR A 169 13.82 -0.58 -0.60
C TYR A 169 14.23 0.00 0.76
N ARG A 170 15.44 -0.29 1.24
CA ARG A 170 16.00 0.35 2.45
C ARG A 170 16.41 1.80 2.19
N VAL A 171 16.99 2.08 1.02
CA VAL A 171 17.34 3.45 0.62
C VAL A 171 16.07 4.29 0.53
N TRP A 172 15.04 3.82 -0.18
CA TRP A 172 13.76 4.52 -0.31
C TRP A 172 13.03 4.71 1.02
N ALA A 173 13.04 3.69 1.89
CA ALA A 173 12.49 3.83 3.24
C ALA A 173 13.25 4.89 4.05
N TRP A 174 14.57 4.99 3.90
CA TRP A 174 15.39 6.00 4.57
C TRP A 174 15.10 7.42 4.04
N ASP A 175 14.87 7.56 2.73
CA ASP A 175 14.43 8.83 2.15
C ASP A 175 13.10 9.29 2.74
N VAL A 176 12.15 8.37 2.95
CA VAL A 176 10.87 8.66 3.62
C VAL A 176 11.08 9.09 5.07
N VAL A 177 11.95 8.41 5.84
CA VAL A 177 12.30 8.82 7.22
C VAL A 177 12.83 10.25 7.25
N GLN A 178 13.79 10.57 6.37
CA GLN A 178 14.38 11.90 6.31
C GLN A 178 13.34 12.97 5.94
N ALA A 179 12.42 12.66 5.02
CA ALA A 179 11.35 13.56 4.61
C ALA A 179 10.34 13.79 5.74
N ILE A 180 9.93 12.75 6.45
CA ILE A 180 9.04 12.85 7.64
C ILE A 180 9.71 13.71 8.72
N GLU A 181 10.98 13.45 9.05
CA GLU A 181 11.72 14.22 10.06
C GLU A 181 11.84 15.70 9.69
N LYS A 182 12.01 16.00 8.39
CA LYS A 182 12.21 17.36 7.91
C LYS A 182 10.93 18.16 7.79
N TYR A 183 9.84 17.54 7.34
CA TYR A 183 8.63 18.26 6.91
C TYR A 183 7.40 17.98 7.74
N ALA A 184 7.31 16.84 8.44
CA ALA A 184 6.14 16.45 9.22
C ALA A 184 6.35 16.58 10.74
N ARG A 185 7.60 16.67 11.21
CA ARG A 185 7.92 16.75 12.63
C ARG A 185 7.55 18.11 13.24
N THR A 186 6.95 18.09 14.42
CA THR A 186 6.64 19.26 15.24
C THR A 186 7.33 19.16 16.61
N ASN A 187 7.12 20.16 17.47
CA ASN A 187 7.62 20.12 18.85
C ASN A 187 6.92 19.04 19.71
N ALA A 188 5.71 18.61 19.33
CA ALA A 188 4.87 17.72 20.13
C ALA A 188 4.59 16.35 19.48
N GLY A 189 5.06 16.12 18.25
CA GLY A 189 4.79 14.89 17.51
C GLY A 189 5.03 15.07 16.01
N TYR A 190 4.16 14.48 15.20
CA TYR A 190 4.17 14.56 13.74
C TYR A 190 2.77 14.93 13.23
N SER A 191 2.72 15.65 12.11
CA SER A 191 1.48 16.09 11.47
C SER A 191 1.52 15.83 9.98
N GLY A 192 0.36 15.61 9.36
CA GLY A 192 0.23 15.62 7.91
C GLY A 192 0.49 16.99 7.31
N LEU A 193 0.68 17.01 5.99
CA LEU A 193 0.92 18.21 5.18
C LEU A 193 -0.28 18.48 4.28
N HIS A 194 -0.62 19.75 4.07
CA HIS A 194 -1.67 20.14 3.11
C HIS A 194 -1.19 20.15 1.64
N ASP A 195 0.11 20.26 1.39
CA ASP A 195 0.70 20.30 0.05
C ASP A 195 2.12 19.73 0.04
N VAL A 196 2.31 18.52 -0.49
CA VAL A 196 3.63 17.87 -0.59
C VAL A 196 4.58 18.51 -1.62
N TYR A 197 4.10 19.42 -2.47
CA TYR A 197 4.91 20.12 -3.47
C TYR A 197 5.48 21.45 -2.94
N SER A 198 5.06 21.89 -1.76
CA SER A 198 5.58 23.08 -1.07
C SER A 198 6.50 22.68 0.07
N THR A 199 7.75 23.15 0.06
CA THR A 199 8.68 22.96 1.19
C THR A 199 8.33 23.80 2.43
N ASN A 200 7.40 24.76 2.28
CA ASN A 200 6.83 25.58 3.36
C ASN A 200 5.34 25.23 3.57
N SER A 201 4.96 23.97 3.36
CA SER A 201 3.58 23.49 3.54
C SER A 201 3.08 23.76 4.95
N THR A 202 1.81 24.13 5.09
CA THR A 202 1.16 24.14 6.39
C THR A 202 0.80 22.71 6.81
N LEU A 203 0.82 22.48 8.11
CA LEU A 203 0.48 21.19 8.71
C LEU A 203 -1.02 21.10 8.99
N ASP A 204 -1.56 19.88 8.96
CA ASP A 204 -2.99 19.60 9.21
C ASP A 204 -3.38 19.52 10.70
N ASP A 205 -2.41 19.63 11.60
CA ASP A 205 -2.51 19.52 13.06
C ASP A 205 -3.10 18.17 13.56
N VAL A 206 -2.83 17.07 12.82
CA VAL A 206 -3.30 15.73 13.20
C VAL A 206 -2.17 14.71 13.15
N GLN A 207 -1.90 14.07 14.30
CA GLN A 207 -1.10 12.85 14.36
C GLN A 207 -2.01 11.63 14.31
N GLN A 208 -2.07 11.00 13.14
CA GLN A 208 -2.89 9.81 12.91
C GLN A 208 -2.36 8.61 13.71
N SER A 209 -3.25 7.77 14.26
CA SER A 209 -2.84 6.60 15.05
C SER A 209 -2.02 5.61 14.23
N TYR A 210 -2.35 5.43 12.96
CA TYR A 210 -1.63 4.56 12.03
C TYR A 210 -0.20 5.02 11.75
N PHE A 211 0.15 6.29 11.98
CA PHE A 211 1.55 6.70 11.90
C PHE A 211 2.41 5.90 12.90
N LEU A 212 1.91 5.75 14.13
CA LEU A 212 2.58 4.99 15.19
C LEU A 212 2.42 3.49 14.98
N ALA A 213 1.21 3.04 14.66
CA ALA A 213 0.91 1.62 14.53
C ALA A 213 1.59 1.01 13.29
N GLU A 214 1.67 1.74 12.19
CA GLU A 214 2.02 1.19 10.88
C GLU A 214 3.28 1.82 10.31
N THR A 215 3.27 3.12 10.04
CA THR A 215 4.36 3.80 9.33
C THR A 215 5.68 3.60 10.08
N LEU A 216 5.73 3.90 11.38
CA LEU A 216 6.93 3.69 12.19
C LEU A 216 7.27 2.21 12.38
N LYS A 217 6.27 1.32 12.48
CA LYS A 217 6.50 -0.12 12.64
C LYS A 217 7.12 -0.74 11.41
N TYR A 218 6.59 -0.47 10.22
CA TYR A 218 7.14 -0.98 8.96
C TYR A 218 8.54 -0.40 8.70
N LEU A 219 8.76 0.89 8.95
CA LEU A 219 10.09 1.50 8.89
C LEU A 219 11.07 0.80 9.83
N TYR A 220 10.68 0.57 11.09
CA TYR A 220 11.50 -0.16 12.05
C TYR A 220 11.83 -1.59 11.58
N LEU A 221 10.84 -2.32 11.05
CA LEU A 221 11.01 -3.70 10.57
C LEU A 221 11.86 -3.80 9.30
N ILE A 222 11.84 -2.79 8.42
CA ILE A 222 12.72 -2.70 7.25
C ILE A 222 14.18 -2.67 7.67
N PHE A 223 14.51 -1.91 8.72
CA PHE A 223 15.88 -1.79 9.25
C PHE A 223 16.24 -2.83 10.31
N SER A 224 15.32 -3.75 10.63
CA SER A 224 15.55 -4.85 11.57
C SER A 224 16.00 -6.14 10.86
N GLU A 225 16.52 -7.07 11.66
CA GLU A 225 16.80 -8.44 11.24
C GLU A 225 15.52 -9.23 10.89
N ASP A 226 15.68 -10.23 10.04
CA ASP A 226 14.56 -11.03 9.53
C ASP A 226 13.91 -11.91 10.61
N THR A 227 14.66 -12.20 11.67
CA THR A 227 14.21 -12.96 12.83
C THR A 227 13.19 -12.22 13.69
N LEU A 228 13.09 -10.90 13.55
CA LEU A 228 12.03 -10.10 14.18
C LEU A 228 10.77 -10.17 13.32
N LEU A 229 9.69 -10.73 13.89
CA LEU A 229 8.39 -10.94 13.24
C LEU A 229 8.52 -11.59 11.84
N PRO A 230 9.08 -12.81 11.74
CA PRO A 230 9.31 -13.43 10.44
C PRO A 230 7.99 -13.82 9.76
N LEU A 231 7.93 -13.64 8.44
CA LEU A 231 6.70 -13.78 7.63
C LEU A 231 6.18 -15.22 7.53
N ASP A 232 6.98 -16.21 7.90
CA ASP A 232 6.58 -17.63 7.99
C ASP A 232 5.89 -17.98 9.33
N ARG A 233 5.84 -17.02 10.27
CA ARG A 233 5.20 -17.18 11.58
C ARG A 233 4.16 -16.12 11.90
N TRP A 234 4.23 -14.96 11.24
CA TRP A 234 3.35 -13.82 11.49
C TRP A 234 2.74 -13.30 10.20
N VAL A 235 1.47 -12.90 10.28
CA VAL A 235 0.77 -12.16 9.24
C VAL A 235 0.24 -10.87 9.86
N PHE A 236 0.51 -9.73 9.24
CA PHE A 236 0.06 -8.43 9.73
C PHE A 236 -1.38 -8.20 9.30
N ASN A 237 -2.27 -7.72 10.17
CA ASN A 237 -3.58 -7.22 9.74
C ASN A 237 -3.43 -5.89 8.94
N SER A 238 -4.55 -5.27 8.50
CA SER A 238 -4.51 -4.00 7.74
C SER A 238 -4.00 -2.80 8.54
N GLU A 239 -3.80 -2.91 9.86
CA GLU A 239 -3.28 -1.82 10.70
C GLU A 239 -1.91 -2.21 11.31
N ALA A 240 -1.14 -3.00 10.56
CA ALA A 240 0.17 -3.54 10.91
C ALA A 240 0.24 -4.28 12.28
N HIS A 241 -0.86 -4.79 12.83
CA HIS A 241 -0.83 -5.62 14.02
C HIS A 241 -0.51 -7.07 13.65
N PRO A 242 0.60 -7.64 14.14
CA PRO A 242 1.00 -9.00 13.79
C PRO A 242 0.11 -10.02 14.49
N LEU A 243 -0.48 -10.92 13.70
CA LEU A 243 -1.24 -12.07 14.15
C LEU A 243 -0.41 -13.36 13.91
N PRO A 244 -0.41 -14.31 14.85
CA PRO A 244 0.31 -15.56 14.66
C PRO A 244 -0.35 -16.40 13.57
N ILE A 245 0.46 -16.98 12.69
CA ILE A 245 0.01 -18.05 11.80
C ILE A 245 -0.31 -19.28 12.66
N GLN A 246 -1.47 -19.88 12.42
CA GLN A 246 -1.95 -21.03 13.18
C GLN A 246 -0.88 -22.14 13.21
N ASN A 247 -0.61 -22.67 14.40
CA ASN A 247 0.38 -23.74 14.64
C ASN A 247 1.86 -23.35 14.42
N LYS A 248 2.19 -22.09 14.08
CA LYS A 248 3.60 -21.62 13.89
C LYS A 248 4.15 -20.83 15.09
N VAL A 249 3.27 -20.37 15.98
CA VAL A 249 3.64 -19.64 17.19
C VAL A 249 2.95 -20.29 18.38
N LYS A 250 3.75 -20.72 19.37
CA LYS A 250 3.23 -21.10 20.69
C LYS A 250 3.08 -19.84 21.52
N LEU A 251 1.84 -19.36 21.67
CA LEU A 251 1.53 -18.36 22.69
C LEU A 251 1.48 -19.08 24.03
N THR A 252 2.49 -18.87 24.88
CA THR A 252 2.38 -19.29 26.27
C THR A 252 1.33 -18.42 26.95
N PRO A 253 0.33 -18.99 27.66
CA PRO A 253 -0.52 -18.21 28.53
C PRO A 253 0.38 -17.48 29.55
N GLY A 254 0.26 -16.16 29.59
CA GLY A 254 0.93 -15.32 30.59
C GLY A 254 0.24 -15.40 31.94
#